data_AF-A0A522W9M7-F1
#
_entry.id   AF-A0A522W9M7-F1
#
_cell.length_a   1.000
_cell.length_b   1.000
_cell.length_c   1.000
_cell.angle_alpha   90.00
_cell.angle_beta   90.00
_cell.angle_gamma   90.00
#
_symmetry.space_group_name_H-M   'P 1'
#
loop_
_entity.id
_entity.type
_entity.pdbx_description
1 polymer ?
#
loop_
_entity_poly.entity_id
_entity_poly.type
_entity_poly.pdbx_seq_one_letter_code
_entity_poly.pdbx_strand_id
1 'polypeptide(L)'
;MDALKEAIDAAKKNNIFTIAVASTTGSTARAAFELIKNEKLRAIVVTHDEGRRLSERRFNEDVRKILLANNITVYTHNPKLIFLQKVINGISGKFGLSPWSAHLQKVKERYGTGVKVCHIILKMLLEGRVVRDGRIVAIAGAKSGADSAAIFSISGHNKWPVLEKVIVNSHK
;
A
#
# COMPACT_ATOMS: atom_id res chain seq x y z
N MET A 1 11.14 -7.15 -10.88
CA MET A 1 11.79 -5.83 -10.71
C MET A 1 11.23 -4.80 -11.68
N ASP A 2 10.68 -5.24 -12.80
CA ASP A 2 10.18 -4.36 -13.86
C ASP A 2 9.00 -3.50 -13.41
N ALA A 3 8.06 -4.08 -12.65
CA ALA A 3 6.93 -3.34 -12.09
C ALA A 3 7.32 -2.13 -11.22
N LEU A 4 8.44 -2.21 -10.47
CA LEU A 4 8.93 -1.07 -9.67
C LEU A 4 9.43 0.07 -10.56
N LYS A 5 10.23 -0.28 -11.59
CA LYS A 5 10.77 0.71 -12.53
C LYS A 5 9.64 1.36 -13.33
N GLU A 6 8.73 0.56 -13.88
CA GLU A 6 7.56 1.06 -14.62
C GLU A 6 6.69 1.98 -13.76
N ALA A 7 6.48 1.63 -12.49
CA ALA A 7 5.73 2.47 -11.56
C ALA A 7 6.40 3.82 -11.29
N ILE A 8 7.73 3.82 -11.10
CA ILE A 8 8.51 5.04 -10.88
C ILE A 8 8.52 5.92 -12.13
N ASP A 9 8.69 5.33 -13.31
CA ASP A 9 8.62 6.05 -14.59
C ASP A 9 7.23 6.63 -14.82
N ALA A 10 6.18 5.88 -14.51
CA ALA A 10 4.81 6.37 -14.55
C ALA A 10 4.57 7.52 -13.56
N ALA A 11 5.13 7.43 -12.35
CA ALA A 11 5.05 8.51 -11.36
C ALA A 11 5.65 9.81 -11.91
N LYS A 12 6.86 9.73 -12.48
CA LYS A 12 7.55 10.86 -13.12
C LYS A 12 6.75 11.44 -14.29
N LYS A 13 6.33 10.59 -15.23
CA LYS A 13 5.55 11.00 -16.42
C LYS A 13 4.23 11.70 -16.07
N ASN A 14 3.63 11.36 -14.92
CA ASN A 14 2.35 11.90 -14.48
C ASN A 14 2.51 13.02 -13.43
N ASN A 15 3.73 13.47 -13.13
CA ASN A 15 4.03 14.45 -12.07
C ASN A 15 3.46 14.03 -10.70
N ILE A 16 3.58 12.75 -10.36
CA ILE A 16 3.14 12.18 -9.09
C ILE A 16 4.37 11.98 -8.20
N PHE A 17 4.44 12.76 -7.12
CA PHE A 17 5.63 12.78 -6.25
C PHE A 17 5.60 11.79 -5.09
N THR A 18 4.46 11.12 -4.86
CA THR A 18 4.30 10.17 -3.74
C THR A 18 4.07 8.77 -4.27
N ILE A 19 4.87 7.82 -3.77
CA ILE A 19 4.69 6.40 -4.03
C ILE A 19 4.43 5.64 -2.73
N ALA A 20 3.48 4.71 -2.75
CA ALA A 20 3.19 3.81 -1.64
C ALA A 20 3.63 2.38 -2.00
N VAL A 21 4.42 1.75 -1.16
CA VAL A 21 5.03 0.44 -1.44
C VAL A 21 4.65 -0.57 -0.37
N ALA A 22 3.93 -1.63 -0.75
CA ALA A 22 3.70 -2.77 0.12
C ALA A 22 5.00 -3.58 0.27
N SER A 23 5.41 -3.87 1.51
CA SER A 23 6.55 -4.75 1.74
C SER A 23 6.44 -5.55 3.04
N THR A 24 6.43 -6.87 2.90
CA THR A 24 6.37 -7.82 4.01
C THR A 24 7.69 -7.90 4.76
N THR A 25 8.78 -8.18 4.04
CA THR A 25 10.11 -8.43 4.63
C THR A 25 11.04 -7.22 4.54
N GLY A 26 10.64 -6.19 3.81
CA GLY A 26 11.47 -5.03 3.49
C GLY A 26 12.25 -5.13 2.19
N SER A 27 12.30 -6.30 1.53
CA SER A 27 13.07 -6.46 0.27
C SER A 27 12.56 -5.55 -0.85
N THR A 28 11.23 -5.50 -1.06
CA THR A 28 10.60 -4.59 -2.03
C THR A 28 10.83 -3.12 -1.67
N ALA A 29 10.76 -2.79 -0.37
CA ALA A 29 10.98 -1.43 0.11
C ALA A 29 12.42 -0.96 -0.13
N ARG A 30 13.40 -1.82 0.14
CA ARG A 30 14.82 -1.55 -0.14
C ARG A 30 15.06 -1.36 -1.64
N ALA A 31 14.51 -2.24 -2.47
CA ALA A 31 14.63 -2.10 -3.93
C ALA A 31 13.99 -0.80 -4.45
N ALA A 32 12.82 -0.42 -3.92
CA ALA A 32 12.18 0.84 -4.26
C ALA A 32 13.04 2.04 -3.83
N PHE A 33 13.61 2.02 -2.63
CA PHE A 33 14.50 3.06 -2.13
C PHE A 33 15.72 3.27 -3.04
N GLU A 34 16.40 2.20 -3.42
CA GLU A 34 17.58 2.29 -4.29
C GLU A 34 17.26 2.94 -5.64
N LEU A 35 16.05 2.75 -6.17
CA LEU A 35 15.60 3.34 -7.43
C LEU A 35 15.20 4.82 -7.31
N ILE A 36 14.83 5.28 -6.12
CA ILE A 36 14.33 6.67 -5.92
C ILE A 36 15.27 7.56 -5.11
N LYS A 37 16.35 7.03 -4.52
CA LYS A 37 17.21 7.80 -3.60
C LYS A 37 17.81 9.08 -4.19
N ASN A 38 17.93 9.14 -5.52
CA ASN A 38 18.42 10.31 -6.26
C ASN A 38 17.30 11.04 -7.03
N GLU A 39 16.04 10.73 -6.73
CA GLU A 39 14.86 11.24 -7.42
C GLU A 39 14.06 12.18 -6.52
N LYS A 40 13.27 13.08 -7.11
CA LYS A 40 12.33 13.94 -6.38
C LYS A 40 11.03 13.20 -6.03
N LEU A 41 11.14 11.98 -5.49
CA LEU A 41 10.01 11.14 -5.12
C LEU A 41 10.04 10.82 -3.63
N ARG A 42 8.88 10.90 -2.99
CA ARG A 42 8.64 10.47 -1.62
C ARG A 42 8.10 9.04 -1.61
N ALA A 43 8.76 8.14 -0.89
CA ALA A 43 8.23 6.81 -0.61
C ALA A 43 7.54 6.74 0.76
N ILE A 44 6.44 5.99 0.78
CA ILE A 44 5.76 5.54 1.99
C ILE A 44 5.69 4.02 1.92
N VAL A 45 6.43 3.35 2.79
CA VAL A 45 6.46 1.89 2.88
C VAL A 45 5.37 1.44 3.84
N VAL A 46 4.54 0.49 3.41
CA VAL A 46 3.48 -0.10 4.23
C VAL A 46 3.81 -1.56 4.51
N THR A 47 3.84 -1.92 5.79
CA THR A 47 4.11 -3.28 6.28
C THR A 47 3.02 -3.76 7.24
N HIS A 48 2.96 -5.07 7.48
CA HIS A 48 1.88 -5.75 8.21
C HIS A 48 2.35 -6.62 9.38
N ASP A 49 3.38 -6.18 10.09
CA ASP A 49 3.85 -6.83 11.33
C ASP A 49 3.20 -6.28 12.60
N GLU A 50 2.08 -5.60 12.42
CA GLU A 50 1.27 -5.02 13.47
C GLU A 50 0.80 -6.07 14.49
N GLY A 51 0.95 -5.75 15.77
CA GLY A 51 0.53 -6.62 16.88
C GLY A 51 1.34 -7.91 17.03
N ARG A 52 2.35 -8.14 16.17
CA ARG A 52 3.26 -9.30 16.29
C ARG A 52 4.33 -9.04 17.33
N ARG A 53 4.74 -10.11 18.03
CA ARG A 53 5.93 -10.08 18.88
C ARG A 53 7.14 -9.73 18.03
N LEU A 54 8.16 -9.11 18.63
CA LEU A 54 9.40 -8.74 17.91
C LEU A 54 10.01 -9.93 17.16
N SER A 55 10.00 -11.12 17.79
CA SER A 55 10.46 -12.39 17.21
C SER A 55 9.65 -12.89 16.00
N GLU A 56 8.44 -12.37 15.80
CA GLU A 56 7.50 -12.80 14.75
C GLU A 56 7.36 -11.74 13.64
N ARG A 57 8.03 -10.59 13.79
CA ARG A 57 8.07 -9.55 12.77
C ARG A 57 8.93 -10.05 11.61
N ARG A 58 8.43 -9.86 10.39
CA ARG A 58 9.08 -10.29 9.16
C ARG A 58 9.85 -9.16 8.49
N PHE A 59 9.46 -7.93 8.72
CA PHE A 59 10.13 -6.75 8.21
C PHE A 59 11.50 -6.64 8.87
N ASN A 60 12.54 -6.65 8.03
CA ASN A 60 13.91 -6.56 8.52
C ASN A 60 14.16 -5.20 9.19
N GLU A 61 14.59 -5.22 10.45
CA GLU A 61 14.77 -4.01 11.25
C GLU A 61 15.97 -3.16 10.77
N ASP A 62 16.98 -3.74 10.15
CA ASP A 62 18.09 -2.96 9.58
C ASP A 62 17.64 -2.22 8.30
N VAL A 63 16.80 -2.86 7.48
CA VAL A 63 16.13 -2.17 6.37
C VAL A 63 15.26 -1.04 6.90
N ARG A 64 14.51 -1.26 7.99
CA ARG A 64 13.71 -0.20 8.62
C ARG A 64 14.59 0.99 9.03
N LYS A 65 15.71 0.75 9.72
CA LYS A 65 16.65 1.81 10.15
C LYS A 65 17.18 2.60 8.96
N ILE A 66 17.61 1.91 7.89
CA ILE A 66 18.12 2.56 6.67
C ILE A 66 17.05 3.46 6.05
N LEU A 67 15.82 2.97 5.90
CA LEU A 67 14.72 3.74 5.33
C LEU A 67 14.40 4.98 6.17
N LEU A 68 14.29 4.83 7.49
CA LEU A 68 14.01 5.94 8.39
C LEU A 68 15.14 6.98 8.38
N ALA A 69 16.40 6.55 8.36
CA ALA A 69 17.57 7.44 8.26
C ALA A 69 17.60 8.26 6.96
N ASN A 70 16.93 7.77 5.91
CA ASN A 70 16.77 8.44 4.62
C ASN A 70 15.41 9.13 4.47
N ASN A 71 14.76 9.49 5.58
CA ASN A 71 13.46 10.18 5.62
C ASN A 71 12.30 9.44 4.91
N ILE A 72 12.42 8.11 4.74
CA ILE A 72 11.33 7.29 4.21
C ILE A 72 10.40 6.89 5.35
N THR A 73 9.11 7.17 5.16
CA THR A 73 8.08 6.76 6.11
C THR A 73 7.88 5.24 6.03
N VAL A 74 8.07 4.53 7.14
CA VAL A 74 7.69 3.11 7.27
C VAL A 74 6.45 3.01 8.16
N TYR A 75 5.30 2.89 7.53
CA TYR A 75 4.01 2.79 8.19
C TYR A 75 3.62 1.34 8.46
N THR A 76 3.23 1.08 9.69
CA THR A 76 2.54 -0.14 10.12
C THR A 76 1.20 0.34 10.67
N HIS A 77 0.10 -0.27 10.25
CA HIS A 77 -1.23 0.17 10.64
C HIS A 77 -1.45 -0.03 12.17
N ASN A 78 -2.51 0.56 12.74
CA ASN A 78 -2.70 0.62 14.19
C ASN A 78 -3.68 -0.47 14.71
N PRO A 79 -3.26 -1.34 15.65
CA PRO A 79 -4.03 -2.55 16.00
C PRO A 79 -5.33 -2.22 16.71
N LYS A 80 -5.43 -1.04 17.30
CA LYS A 80 -6.65 -0.54 17.93
C LYS A 80 -7.78 -0.32 16.91
N LEU A 81 -7.46 0.13 15.70
CA LEU A 81 -8.46 0.35 14.67
C LEU A 81 -8.97 -0.98 14.09
N ILE A 82 -8.08 -1.97 13.93
CA ILE A 82 -8.46 -3.33 13.52
C ILE A 82 -9.33 -4.01 14.57
N PHE A 83 -8.96 -3.92 15.86
CA PHE A 83 -9.75 -4.49 16.95
C PHE A 83 -11.13 -3.85 17.03
N LEU A 84 -11.22 -2.51 16.94
CA LEU A 84 -12.49 -1.80 16.93
C LEU A 84 -13.35 -2.16 15.71
N GLN A 85 -12.75 -2.24 14.52
CA GLN A 85 -13.47 -2.67 13.31
C GLN A 85 -13.98 -4.11 13.42
N LYS A 86 -13.18 -5.03 13.99
CA LYS A 86 -13.59 -6.42 14.25
C LYS A 86 -14.70 -6.51 15.29
N VAL A 87 -14.65 -5.72 16.34
CA VAL A 87 -15.70 -5.64 17.37
C VAL A 87 -16.99 -5.07 16.77
N ILE A 88 -16.92 -3.98 16.01
CA ILE A 88 -18.08 -3.38 15.33
C ILE A 88 -18.70 -4.34 14.31
N ASN A 89 -17.86 -5.01 13.51
CA ASN A 89 -18.31 -6.00 12.53
C ASN A 89 -18.86 -7.28 13.21
N GLY A 90 -18.30 -7.68 14.35
CA GLY A 90 -18.75 -8.82 15.14
C GLY A 90 -20.07 -8.57 15.87
N ILE A 91 -20.33 -7.33 16.29
CA ILE A 91 -21.61 -6.91 16.88
C ILE A 91 -22.68 -6.75 15.77
N SER A 92 -22.27 -6.33 14.56
CA SER A 92 -23.14 -6.23 13.38
C SER A 92 -23.35 -7.58 12.68
N GLY A 93 -23.57 -8.66 13.46
CA GLY A 93 -23.58 -10.07 13.05
C GLY A 93 -24.65 -10.54 12.06
N LYS A 94 -25.25 -9.67 11.25
CA LYS A 94 -26.16 -9.99 10.14
C LYS A 94 -25.98 -8.91 9.07
N PHE A 95 -26.17 -9.24 7.78
CA PHE A 95 -26.14 -8.33 6.61
C PHE A 95 -24.81 -8.22 5.84
N GLY A 96 -24.49 -9.26 5.05
CA GLY A 96 -23.70 -9.14 3.81
C GLY A 96 -22.21 -8.83 3.93
N LEU A 97 -21.51 -8.88 2.79
CA LEU A 97 -20.14 -8.37 2.69
C LEU A 97 -20.15 -6.87 2.93
N SER A 98 -19.29 -6.37 3.83
CA SER A 98 -19.08 -4.93 4.00
C SER A 98 -18.86 -4.24 2.63
N PRO A 99 -19.30 -2.98 2.42
CA PRO A 99 -19.11 -2.28 1.15
C PRO A 99 -17.64 -2.27 0.68
N TRP A 100 -16.70 -2.22 1.63
CA TRP A 100 -15.28 -2.31 1.36
C TRP A 100 -14.86 -3.70 0.85
N SER A 101 -15.31 -4.78 1.51
CA SER A 101 -15.01 -6.14 1.05
C SER A 101 -15.60 -6.45 -0.32
N ALA A 102 -16.83 -5.98 -0.61
CA ALA A 102 -17.45 -6.14 -1.92
C ALA A 102 -16.67 -5.36 -3.01
N HIS A 103 -16.21 -4.14 -2.69
CA HIS A 103 -15.34 -3.37 -3.57
C HIS A 103 -14.01 -4.09 -3.85
N LEU A 104 -13.33 -4.60 -2.81
CA LEU A 104 -12.07 -5.34 -2.96
C LEU A 104 -12.24 -6.63 -3.77
N GLN A 105 -13.38 -7.32 -3.64
CA GLN A 105 -13.70 -8.50 -4.44
C GLN A 105 -13.82 -8.12 -5.92
N LYS A 106 -14.60 -7.09 -6.26
CA LYS A 106 -14.74 -6.57 -7.63
C LYS A 106 -13.39 -6.13 -8.22
N VAL A 107 -12.56 -5.46 -7.42
CA VAL A 107 -11.20 -5.06 -7.83
C VAL A 107 -10.33 -6.29 -8.12
N LYS A 108 -10.37 -7.30 -7.25
CA LYS A 108 -9.61 -8.54 -7.42
C LYS A 108 -10.03 -9.28 -8.69
N GLU A 109 -11.33 -9.40 -8.94
CA GLU A 109 -11.86 -10.07 -10.13
C GLU A 109 -11.48 -9.35 -11.42
N ARG A 110 -11.49 -8.01 -11.41
CA ARG A 110 -11.20 -7.21 -12.61
C ARG A 110 -9.71 -6.97 -12.88
N TYR A 111 -8.92 -6.83 -11.82
CA TYR A 111 -7.54 -6.33 -11.87
C TYR A 111 -6.55 -7.19 -11.08
N GLY A 112 -6.96 -8.33 -10.53
CA GLY A 112 -6.06 -9.25 -9.83
C GLY A 112 -5.71 -8.85 -8.39
N THR A 113 -4.96 -9.73 -7.74
CA THR A 113 -4.67 -9.62 -6.30
C THR A 113 -3.74 -8.45 -5.97
N GLY A 114 -2.75 -8.13 -6.79
CA GLY A 114 -1.81 -7.05 -6.50
C GLY A 114 -2.49 -5.67 -6.50
N VAL A 115 -3.36 -5.37 -7.47
CA VAL A 115 -4.13 -4.11 -7.50
C VAL A 115 -5.11 -4.02 -6.32
N LYS A 116 -5.68 -5.14 -5.87
CA LYS A 116 -6.45 -5.21 -4.61
C LYS A 116 -5.58 -4.82 -3.41
N VAL A 117 -4.34 -5.30 -3.33
CA VAL A 117 -3.40 -4.92 -2.26
C VAL A 117 -3.05 -3.43 -2.32
N CYS A 118 -2.92 -2.83 -3.51
CA CYS A 118 -2.76 -1.38 -3.65
C CYS A 118 -3.90 -0.60 -2.98
N HIS A 119 -5.16 -1.02 -3.17
CA HIS A 119 -6.31 -0.40 -2.49
C HIS A 119 -6.22 -0.53 -0.97
N ILE A 120 -5.79 -1.70 -0.46
CA ILE A 120 -5.67 -1.97 0.98
C ILE A 120 -4.63 -1.04 1.62
N ILE A 121 -3.40 -0.97 1.07
CA ILE A 121 -2.35 -0.14 1.67
C ILE A 121 -2.71 1.35 1.63
N LEU A 122 -3.36 1.82 0.57
CA LEU A 122 -3.79 3.22 0.50
C LEU A 122 -4.93 3.52 1.47
N LYS A 123 -5.86 2.57 1.69
CA LYS A 123 -6.90 2.71 2.73
C LYS A 123 -6.27 2.80 4.11
N MET A 124 -5.27 1.97 4.39
CA MET A 124 -4.51 2.01 5.65
C MET A 124 -3.80 3.36 5.87
N LEU A 125 -3.22 3.94 4.81
CA LEU A 125 -2.57 5.25 4.88
C LEU A 125 -3.58 6.39 5.11
N LEU A 126 -4.75 6.32 4.48
CA LEU A 126 -5.86 7.25 4.69
C LEU A 126 -6.38 7.19 6.13
N GLU A 127 -6.66 5.99 6.63
CA GLU A 127 -7.16 5.77 8.00
C GLU A 127 -6.13 6.19 9.05
N GLY A 128 -4.85 5.94 8.78
CA GLY A 128 -3.74 6.42 9.60
C GLY A 128 -3.45 7.91 9.48
N ARG A 129 -4.15 8.64 8.61
CA ARG A 129 -3.91 10.05 8.27
C ARG A 129 -2.47 10.34 7.82
N VAL A 130 -1.79 9.33 7.28
CA VAL A 130 -0.44 9.46 6.70
C VAL A 130 -0.49 10.20 5.37
N VAL A 131 -1.60 10.01 4.64
CA VAL A 131 -1.95 10.75 3.42
C VAL A 131 -3.35 11.31 3.58
N ARG A 132 -3.62 12.48 3.00
CA ARG A 132 -4.92 13.17 3.11
C ARG A 132 -5.57 13.38 1.75
N ASP A 133 -4.78 13.78 0.77
CA ASP A 133 -5.21 14.11 -0.58
C ASP A 133 -4.07 13.92 -1.59
N GLY A 134 -4.41 14.01 -2.87
CA GLY A 134 -3.46 14.00 -3.97
C GLY A 134 -3.44 12.68 -4.74
N ARG A 135 -2.54 12.62 -5.73
CA ARG A 135 -2.33 11.43 -6.56
C ARG A 135 -1.18 10.60 -6.00
N ILE A 136 -1.35 9.29 -5.94
CA ILE A 136 -0.34 8.36 -5.42
C ILE A 136 -0.18 7.18 -6.37
N VAL A 137 1.06 6.80 -6.64
CA VAL A 137 1.35 5.50 -7.28
C VAL A 137 1.51 4.45 -6.19
N ALA A 138 0.61 3.46 -6.16
CA ALA A 138 0.67 2.35 -5.23
C ALA A 138 1.24 1.10 -5.91
N ILE A 139 2.19 0.46 -5.24
CA ILE A 139 2.98 -0.68 -5.72
C ILE A 139 2.80 -1.84 -4.75
N ALA A 140 2.42 -3.00 -5.27
CA ALA A 140 2.18 -4.19 -4.48
C ALA A 140 2.46 -5.48 -5.27
N GLY A 141 2.35 -6.61 -4.58
CA GLY A 141 2.46 -7.95 -5.16
C GLY A 141 1.32 -8.86 -4.71
N ALA A 142 1.04 -9.92 -5.47
CA ALA A 142 0.00 -10.91 -5.15
C ALA A 142 0.42 -11.89 -4.04
N LYS A 143 1.71 -12.25 -3.97
CA LYS A 143 2.28 -13.17 -2.97
C LYS A 143 3.52 -12.57 -2.30
N SER A 144 4.53 -12.26 -3.11
CA SER A 144 5.80 -11.67 -2.69
C SER A 144 6.32 -10.72 -3.77
N GLY A 145 7.21 -9.82 -3.39
CA GLY A 145 7.76 -8.83 -4.32
C GLY A 145 6.74 -7.77 -4.75
N ALA A 146 6.92 -7.24 -5.95
CA ALA A 146 6.03 -6.28 -6.60
C ALA A 146 5.79 -6.72 -8.04
N ASP A 147 4.53 -6.98 -8.37
CA ASP A 147 4.04 -7.42 -9.69
C ASP A 147 2.93 -6.51 -10.25
N SER A 148 2.47 -5.56 -9.43
CA SER A 148 1.33 -4.71 -9.73
C SER A 148 1.60 -3.28 -9.27
N ALA A 149 1.25 -2.31 -10.12
CA ALA A 149 1.26 -0.91 -9.75
C ALA A 149 0.10 -0.17 -10.41
N ALA A 150 -0.41 0.84 -9.73
CA ALA A 150 -1.51 1.66 -10.23
C ALA A 150 -1.49 3.06 -9.64
N ILE A 151 -2.08 4.00 -10.40
CA ILE A 151 -2.29 5.39 -10.02
C ILE A 151 -3.65 5.51 -9.34
N PHE A 152 -3.65 6.20 -8.21
CA PHE A 152 -4.85 6.48 -7.43
C PHE A 152 -5.00 7.97 -7.16
N SER A 153 -6.25 8.42 -7.17
CA SER A 153 -6.65 9.68 -6.59
C SER A 153 -7.10 9.47 -5.14
N ILE A 154 -6.58 10.30 -4.25
CA ILE A 154 -6.91 10.32 -2.84
C ILE A 154 -7.53 11.67 -2.51
N SER A 155 -8.64 11.63 -1.77
CA SER A 155 -9.29 12.81 -1.21
C SER A 155 -9.87 12.42 0.15
N GLY A 156 -9.75 13.31 1.14
CA GLY A 156 -10.28 13.10 2.48
C GLY A 156 -11.80 12.94 2.54
N HIS A 157 -12.51 13.32 1.47
CA HIS A 157 -13.96 13.14 1.32
C HIS A 157 -14.34 11.78 0.72
N ASN A 158 -13.39 11.08 0.07
CA ASN A 158 -13.67 9.80 -0.57
C ASN A 158 -13.75 8.69 0.48
N LYS A 159 -14.74 7.80 0.31
CA LYS A 159 -14.92 6.62 1.18
C LYS A 159 -13.72 5.65 1.12
N TRP A 160 -13.02 5.61 -0.02
CA TRP A 160 -11.80 4.83 -0.26
C TRP A 160 -11.01 5.40 -1.45
N PRO A 161 -9.74 4.98 -1.65
CA PRO A 161 -8.91 5.42 -2.79
C PRO A 161 -9.58 5.13 -4.13
N VAL A 162 -9.50 6.08 -5.07
CA VAL A 162 -10.11 5.94 -6.41
C VAL A 162 -9.02 5.53 -7.40
N LEU A 163 -9.16 4.36 -8.01
CA LEU A 163 -8.25 3.88 -9.05
C LEU A 163 -8.41 4.71 -10.34
N GLU A 164 -7.36 5.39 -10.78
CA GLU A 164 -7.34 6.12 -12.04
C GLU A 164 -6.86 5.24 -13.20
N LYS A 165 -5.73 4.56 -13.01
CA LYS A 165 -5.06 3.79 -14.06
C LYS A 165 -4.22 2.67 -13.49
N VAL A 166 -4.35 1.46 -14.05
CA VAL A 166 -3.40 0.37 -13.80
C VAL A 166 -2.18 0.59 -14.68
N ILE A 167 -0.99 0.58 -14.08
CA ILE A 167 0.29 0.74 -14.78
C ILE A 167 0.76 -0.63 -15.26
N VAL A 168 0.86 -1.58 -14.33
CA VAL A 168 1.34 -2.94 -14.57
C VAL A 168 0.56 -3.91 -13.69
N ASN A 169 0.32 -5.11 -14.21
CA ASN A 169 -0.24 -6.23 -13.47
C ASN A 169 0.16 -7.53 -14.18
N SER A 170 1.12 -8.27 -13.63
CA SER A 170 1.66 -9.49 -14.25
C SER A 170 0.76 -10.74 -14.12
N HIS A 171 -0.40 -10.62 -13.47
CA HIS A 171 -1.31 -11.74 -13.19
C HIS A 171 -2.69 -11.59 -13.87
N LYS A 172 -2.73 -11.02 -15.06
CA LYS A 172 -3.93 -10.99 -15.90
C LYS A 172 -3.73 -11.81 -17.16
#